data_AF-A0AA40EM15-F1
#
_entry.id   AF-A0AA40EM15-F1
#
_cell.length_a   1.000
_cell.length_b   1.000
_cell.length_c   1.000
_cell.angle_alpha   90.00
_cell.angle_beta   90.00
_cell.angle_gamma   90.00
#
_symmetry.space_group_name_H-M   'P 1'
#
loop_
_entity.id
_entity.type
_entity.pdbx_description
1 polymer ?
#
loop_
_entity_poly.entity_id
_entity_poly.type
_entity_poly.pdbx_seq_one_letter_code
_entity_poly.pdbx_strand_id
1 'polypeptide(L)'
;MPPMIKAIPCYTYFVVTYLGILASACIGWLCTLFLLLVHKLETTLRTVHAAVLQSSESKGQPQEDIEVWLRNQKSIINFSFADASKPHDTLPIRAEANENIAIAFGLINSLTTTSPSIHKSFLKTASSIINRPDRDWTALFETATSTLKTELNHVPGQSLPLAEVTRITCLTVVLVDNFNIPSPISRQSLVIITEEINNQWLKAKSSTPHSRPAASSLLNGHLSSLNLTLRSSTHVLPPEEILSIIIPQYETLWRVVLVTYLLAFHLYPSPTLPARISSVPGCLGSNSDAEKEALKLAKEGLRLTPSNKRIYRHSPTVSDHRKAKLNADLELLHRHPSIWGPSALEFNPSRFDSLTPLQTEAYLPYSLRPHRCPAFGGFGDRMVTCLVAAMGRVLGTSGAGRVSNTNDKEGQKRQVIKTARDKLEGWRYTLCK
;
A
#
# COMPACT_ATOMS: atom_id res chain seq x y z
N MET A 1 56.14 -53.27 43.04
CA MET A 1 55.87 -53.65 41.64
C MET A 1 54.82 -52.71 41.08
N PRO A 2 55.15 -51.80 40.15
CA PRO A 2 54.17 -50.91 39.53
C PRO A 2 53.47 -51.60 38.34
N PRO A 3 52.24 -51.17 37.97
CA PRO A 3 51.42 -51.86 36.99
C PRO A 3 51.78 -51.46 35.55
N MET A 4 51.79 -52.44 34.65
CA MET A 4 51.87 -52.26 33.21
C MET A 4 50.59 -51.58 32.68
N ILE A 5 50.74 -50.35 32.18
CA ILE A 5 49.71 -49.66 31.39
C ILE A 5 49.79 -50.20 29.96
N LYS A 6 48.76 -50.90 29.50
CA LYS A 6 48.62 -51.36 28.11
C LYS A 6 48.29 -50.16 27.22
N ALA A 7 49.16 -49.87 26.25
CA ALA A 7 48.91 -48.88 25.21
C ALA A 7 47.80 -49.36 24.26
N ILE A 8 46.73 -48.57 24.13
CA ILE A 8 45.67 -48.78 23.15
C ILE A 8 46.18 -48.22 21.81
N PRO A 9 46.08 -48.95 20.69
CA PRO A 9 46.64 -48.50 19.41
C PRO A 9 45.89 -47.28 18.87
N CYS A 10 46.64 -46.23 18.53
CA CYS A 10 46.19 -44.93 18.00
C CYS A 10 45.25 -45.03 16.77
N TYR A 11 45.27 -46.16 16.07
CA TYR A 11 44.50 -46.37 14.83
C TYR A 11 42.99 -46.46 15.07
N THR A 12 42.57 -47.01 16.21
CA THR A 12 41.15 -47.19 16.52
C THR A 12 40.44 -45.86 16.83
N TYR A 13 41.17 -44.91 17.42
CA TYR A 13 40.64 -43.57 17.74
C TYR A 13 40.40 -42.74 16.47
N PHE A 14 41.27 -42.88 15.46
CA PHE A 14 41.16 -42.12 14.21
C PHE A 14 39.96 -42.57 13.38
N VAL A 15 39.71 -43.89 13.30
CA VAL A 15 38.58 -44.45 12.56
C VAL A 15 37.23 -44.07 13.19
N VAL A 16 37.12 -44.12 14.52
CA VAL A 16 35.88 -43.73 15.23
C VAL A 16 35.58 -42.24 15.06
N THR A 17 36.60 -41.39 15.13
CA THR A 17 36.42 -39.93 14.96
C THR A 17 36.04 -39.57 13.53
N TYR A 18 36.66 -40.22 12.52
CA TYR A 18 36.37 -39.97 11.12
C TYR A 18 34.96 -40.45 10.71
N LEU A 19 34.53 -41.63 11.20
CA LEU A 19 33.17 -42.12 11.00
C LEU A 19 32.11 -41.23 11.68
N GLY A 20 32.42 -40.68 12.87
CA GLY A 20 31.55 -39.74 13.56
C GLY A 20 31.34 -38.42 12.78
N ILE A 21 32.41 -37.90 12.16
CA ILE A 21 32.35 -36.68 11.34
C ILE A 21 31.52 -36.93 10.06
N LEU A 22 31.72 -38.07 9.38
CA LEU A 22 30.94 -38.44 8.20
C LEU A 22 29.46 -38.65 8.50
N ALA A 23 29.14 -39.28 9.64
CA ALA A 23 27.76 -39.47 10.09
C ALA A 23 27.09 -38.12 10.41
N SER A 24 27.78 -37.21 11.10
CA SER A 24 27.27 -35.86 11.40
C SER A 24 27.03 -35.04 10.13
N ALA A 25 27.95 -35.10 9.16
CA ALA A 25 27.79 -34.43 7.87
C ALA A 25 26.61 -35.00 7.06
N CYS A 26 26.41 -36.32 7.06
CA CYS A 26 25.25 -36.94 6.41
C CYS A 26 23.93 -36.52 7.06
N ILE A 27 23.86 -36.47 8.40
CA ILE A 27 22.67 -36.01 9.12
C ILE A 27 22.37 -34.54 8.80
N GLY A 28 23.41 -33.69 8.75
CA GLY A 28 23.27 -32.29 8.35
C GLY A 28 22.68 -32.12 6.95
N TRP A 29 23.22 -32.87 5.97
CA TRP A 29 22.71 -32.86 4.59
C TRP A 29 21.27 -33.35 4.47
N LEU A 30 20.92 -34.44 5.17
CA LEU A 30 19.56 -34.98 5.19
C LEU A 30 18.57 -33.99 5.82
N CYS A 31 18.95 -33.32 6.91
CA CYS A 31 18.14 -32.25 7.51
C CYS A 31 17.92 -31.07 6.56
N THR A 32 18.95 -30.61 5.85
CA THR A 32 18.80 -29.55 4.85
C THR A 32 17.89 -29.97 3.70
N LEU A 33 18.05 -31.19 3.18
CA LEU A 33 17.21 -31.73 2.11
C LEU A 33 15.74 -31.84 2.56
N PHE A 34 15.51 -32.29 3.79
CA PHE A 34 14.18 -32.39 4.39
C PHE A 34 13.53 -31.02 4.53
N LEU A 35 14.25 -30.01 5.02
CA LEU A 35 13.74 -28.63 5.13
C LEU A 35 13.39 -28.03 3.77
N LEU A 36 14.20 -28.29 2.73
CA LEU A 36 13.89 -27.86 1.35
C LEU A 36 12.65 -28.57 0.80
N LEU A 37 12.48 -29.85 1.08
CA LEU A 37 11.29 -30.63 0.70
C LEU A 37 10.03 -30.12 1.40
N VAL A 38 10.10 -29.84 2.71
CA VAL A 38 8.99 -29.26 3.48
C VAL A 38 8.64 -27.88 2.95
N HIS A 39 9.63 -27.03 2.66
CA HIS A 39 9.40 -25.70 2.08
C HIS A 39 8.74 -25.78 0.69
N LYS A 40 9.20 -26.69 -0.16
CA LYS A 40 8.63 -26.94 -1.51
C LYS A 40 7.21 -27.49 -1.44
N LEU A 41 6.93 -28.39 -0.48
CA LEU A 41 5.61 -28.93 -0.25
C LEU A 41 4.66 -27.85 0.29
N GLU A 42 5.12 -27.01 1.20
CA GLU A 42 4.33 -25.89 1.74
C GLU A 42 3.99 -24.86 0.67
N THR A 43 4.95 -24.50 -0.19
CA THR A 43 4.69 -23.61 -1.35
C THR A 43 3.68 -24.25 -2.31
N THR A 44 3.86 -25.53 -2.64
CA THR A 44 2.92 -26.25 -3.52
C THR A 44 1.51 -26.29 -2.95
N LEU A 45 1.37 -26.59 -1.65
CA LEU A 45 0.08 -26.58 -0.95
C LEU A 45 -0.57 -25.20 -0.92
N ARG A 46 0.21 -24.12 -0.74
CA ARG A 46 -0.29 -22.74 -0.83
C ARG A 46 -0.79 -22.43 -2.24
N THR A 47 -0.07 -22.86 -3.27
CA THR A 47 -0.46 -22.70 -4.67
C THR A 47 -1.78 -23.42 -4.98
N VAL A 48 -1.90 -24.68 -4.57
CA VAL A 48 -3.13 -25.47 -4.77
C VAL A 48 -4.30 -24.85 -4.03
N HIS A 49 -4.12 -24.42 -2.78
CA HIS A 49 -5.18 -23.79 -2.00
C HIS A 49 -5.64 -22.45 -2.61
N ALA A 50 -4.72 -21.63 -3.10
CA ALA A 50 -5.06 -20.37 -3.80
C ALA A 50 -5.83 -20.64 -5.10
N ALA A 51 -5.41 -21.64 -5.89
CA ALA A 51 -6.10 -22.05 -7.11
C ALA A 51 -7.51 -22.62 -6.82
N VAL A 52 -7.66 -23.40 -5.74
CA VAL A 52 -8.95 -23.97 -5.33
C VAL A 52 -9.92 -22.88 -4.88
N LEU A 53 -9.45 -21.91 -4.06
CA LEU A 53 -10.28 -20.78 -3.62
C LEU A 53 -10.76 -19.94 -4.81
N GLN A 54 -9.89 -19.67 -5.79
CA GLN A 54 -10.28 -18.97 -7.01
C GLN A 54 -11.25 -19.77 -7.89
N SER A 55 -11.05 -21.09 -8.02
CA SER A 55 -11.99 -21.95 -8.76
C SER A 55 -13.36 -22.03 -8.11
N SER A 56 -13.43 -21.88 -6.78
CA SER A 56 -14.69 -21.87 -6.04
C SER A 56 -15.48 -20.57 -6.22
N GLU A 57 -14.79 -19.45 -6.46
CA GLU A 57 -15.40 -18.17 -6.80
C GLU A 57 -15.83 -18.09 -8.28
N SER A 58 -15.25 -18.91 -9.17
CA SER A 58 -15.51 -18.90 -10.61
C SER A 58 -16.52 -19.94 -11.11
N LYS A 59 -17.16 -20.73 -10.23
CA LYS A 59 -18.16 -21.74 -10.63
C LYS A 59 -19.43 -21.07 -11.16
N GLY A 60 -19.44 -20.78 -12.45
CA GLY A 60 -20.62 -20.32 -13.19
C GLY A 60 -20.36 -19.43 -14.40
N GLN A 61 -19.13 -18.94 -14.63
CA GLN A 61 -18.81 -18.12 -15.80
C GLN A 61 -17.96 -18.92 -16.80
N PRO A 62 -18.26 -18.85 -18.11
CA PRO A 62 -17.35 -19.37 -19.13
C PRO A 62 -15.97 -18.74 -18.93
N GLN A 63 -14.92 -19.54 -19.07
CA GLN A 63 -13.54 -19.12 -18.91
C GLN A 63 -13.21 -18.10 -20.00
N GLU A 64 -13.50 -16.82 -19.73
CA GLU A 64 -13.18 -15.69 -20.59
C GLU A 64 -11.66 -15.68 -20.80
N ASP A 65 -11.24 -15.48 -22.05
CA ASP A 65 -9.84 -15.26 -22.38
C ASP A 65 -9.29 -14.10 -21.52
N ILE A 66 -8.18 -14.32 -20.83
CA ILE A 66 -7.60 -13.34 -19.89
C ILE A 66 -7.31 -12.00 -20.54
N GLU A 67 -6.96 -11.99 -21.83
CA GLU A 67 -6.71 -10.77 -22.60
C GLU A 67 -8.00 -10.05 -22.96
N VAL A 68 -9.08 -10.79 -23.26
CA VAL A 68 -10.43 -10.22 -23.44
C VAL A 68 -10.90 -9.59 -22.14
N TRP A 69 -10.78 -10.33 -21.02
CA TRP A 69 -11.13 -9.84 -19.70
C TRP A 69 -10.33 -8.57 -19.34
N LEU A 70 -9.00 -8.57 -19.53
CA LEU A 70 -8.14 -7.41 -19.31
C LEU A 70 -8.59 -6.19 -20.13
N ARG A 71 -8.92 -6.39 -21.41
CA ARG A 71 -9.45 -5.31 -22.27
C ARG A 71 -10.78 -4.77 -21.75
N ASN A 72 -11.67 -5.65 -21.28
CA ASN A 72 -12.94 -5.25 -20.66
C ASN A 72 -12.73 -4.46 -19.36
N GLN A 73 -11.76 -4.82 -18.53
CA GLN A 73 -11.42 -4.01 -17.36
C GLN A 73 -10.89 -2.63 -17.78
N LYS A 74 -9.96 -2.58 -18.75
CA LYS A 74 -9.37 -1.33 -19.27
C LYS A 74 -10.42 -0.40 -19.89
N SER A 75 -11.43 -0.95 -20.58
CA SER A 75 -12.51 -0.18 -21.21
C SER A 75 -13.35 0.59 -20.20
N ILE A 76 -13.61 0.01 -19.02
CA ILE A 76 -14.30 0.68 -17.91
C ILE A 76 -13.40 1.79 -17.32
N ILE A 77 -12.10 1.54 -17.18
CA ILE A 77 -11.15 2.50 -16.61
C ILE A 77 -11.04 3.76 -17.49
N ASN A 78 -10.89 3.57 -18.80
CA ASN A 78 -10.66 4.63 -19.79
C ASN A 78 -11.93 5.13 -20.49
N PHE A 79 -13.11 4.66 -20.07
CA PHE A 79 -14.44 5.06 -20.57
C PHE A 79 -14.76 4.61 -22.01
N SER A 80 -13.90 3.79 -22.64
CA SER A 80 -14.15 3.33 -24.02
C SER A 80 -15.34 2.38 -24.15
N PHE A 81 -15.86 1.83 -23.04
CA PHE A 81 -17.12 1.07 -23.04
C PHE A 81 -18.35 1.91 -23.41
N ALA A 82 -18.25 3.23 -23.29
CA ALA A 82 -19.32 4.20 -23.50
C ALA A 82 -19.02 5.17 -24.65
N ASP A 83 -17.96 4.90 -25.44
CA ASP A 83 -17.44 5.81 -26.47
C ASP A 83 -17.16 7.25 -25.96
N ALA A 84 -16.96 7.39 -24.65
CA ALA A 84 -16.76 8.67 -23.98
C ALA A 84 -15.25 8.96 -23.86
N SER A 85 -14.80 10.04 -24.47
CA SER A 85 -13.37 10.43 -24.44
C SER A 85 -13.12 11.84 -23.92
N LYS A 86 -14.14 12.71 -23.93
CA LYS A 86 -14.01 14.12 -23.55
C LYS A 86 -14.48 14.34 -22.10
N PRO A 87 -14.02 15.41 -21.43
CA PRO A 87 -14.44 15.70 -20.05
C PRO A 87 -15.95 15.85 -19.87
N HIS A 88 -16.65 16.46 -20.83
CA HIS A 88 -18.11 16.65 -20.72
C HIS A 88 -18.89 15.33 -20.68
N ASP A 89 -18.40 14.28 -21.35
CA ASP A 89 -19.02 12.95 -21.34
C ASP A 89 -18.59 12.13 -20.11
N THR A 90 -17.30 12.21 -19.77
CA THR A 90 -16.70 11.32 -18.77
C THR A 90 -16.90 11.79 -17.33
N LEU A 91 -17.06 13.10 -17.10
CA LEU A 91 -17.22 13.67 -15.76
C LEU A 91 -18.56 13.29 -15.10
N PRO A 92 -19.74 13.37 -15.76
CA PRO A 92 -21.00 12.91 -15.17
C PRO A 92 -20.94 11.46 -14.69
N ILE A 93 -20.44 10.56 -15.56
CA ILE A 93 -20.26 9.12 -15.27
C ILE A 93 -19.40 8.88 -14.02
N ARG A 94 -18.39 9.73 -13.80
CA ARG A 94 -17.47 9.64 -12.66
C ARG A 94 -18.05 10.26 -11.40
N ALA A 95 -18.65 11.45 -11.52
CA ALA A 95 -19.18 12.23 -10.41
C ALA A 95 -20.31 11.47 -9.69
N GLU A 96 -21.24 10.89 -10.46
CA GLU A 96 -22.35 10.11 -9.92
C GLU A 96 -21.88 8.90 -9.11
N ALA A 97 -20.84 8.21 -9.57
CA ALA A 97 -20.24 7.10 -8.84
C ALA A 97 -19.56 7.50 -7.51
N ASN A 98 -19.29 8.79 -7.31
CA ASN A 98 -18.62 9.38 -6.15
C ASN A 98 -19.49 10.36 -5.34
N GLU A 99 -20.80 10.46 -5.63
CA GLU A 99 -21.70 11.44 -5.00
C GLU A 99 -21.66 11.37 -3.46
N ASN A 100 -21.73 10.18 -2.87
CA ASN A 100 -21.68 10.03 -1.41
C ASN A 100 -20.38 10.56 -0.79
N ILE A 101 -19.24 10.44 -1.49
CA ILE A 101 -17.96 10.99 -1.04
C ILE A 101 -17.98 12.51 -1.15
N ALA A 102 -18.56 13.04 -2.23
CA ALA A 102 -18.73 14.48 -2.41
C ALA A 102 -19.52 15.09 -1.24
N ILE A 103 -20.65 14.48 -0.89
CA ILE A 103 -21.53 14.95 0.18
C ILE A 103 -20.84 14.79 1.55
N ALA A 104 -20.23 13.63 1.81
CA ALA A 104 -19.61 13.34 3.11
C ALA A 104 -18.52 14.35 3.47
N PHE A 105 -17.79 14.88 2.50
CA PHE A 105 -16.64 15.74 2.72
C PHE A 105 -16.80 17.17 2.19
N GLY A 106 -17.97 17.50 1.60
CA GLY A 106 -18.16 18.78 0.91
C GLY A 106 -17.22 18.99 -0.29
N LEU A 107 -16.81 17.92 -0.98
CA LEU A 107 -15.78 17.99 -2.01
C LEU A 107 -16.31 18.46 -3.35
N ILE A 108 -15.68 19.50 -3.88
CA ILE A 108 -15.88 19.97 -5.26
C ILE A 108 -14.54 19.89 -5.99
N ASN A 109 -14.25 18.73 -6.58
CA ASN A 109 -12.99 18.49 -7.30
C ASN A 109 -13.18 17.57 -8.51
N SER A 110 -12.06 17.18 -9.15
CA SER A 110 -12.05 16.32 -10.35
C SER A 110 -12.70 14.94 -10.17
N LEU A 111 -12.89 14.46 -8.94
CA LEU A 111 -13.57 13.20 -8.63
C LEU A 111 -15.10 13.34 -8.58
N THR A 112 -15.59 14.53 -8.24
CA THR A 112 -16.99 14.77 -7.83
C THR A 112 -17.73 15.76 -8.72
N THR A 113 -17.01 16.52 -9.56
CA THR A 113 -17.60 17.53 -10.43
C THR A 113 -18.05 16.96 -11.78
N THR A 114 -19.13 17.54 -12.33
CA THR A 114 -19.53 17.39 -13.73
C THR A 114 -18.98 18.51 -14.62
N SER A 115 -18.35 19.54 -14.03
CA SER A 115 -17.89 20.74 -14.74
C SER A 115 -16.46 20.58 -15.29
N PRO A 116 -16.25 20.72 -16.61
CA PRO A 116 -14.91 20.71 -17.21
C PRO A 116 -13.98 21.82 -16.67
N SER A 117 -14.52 22.98 -16.29
CA SER A 117 -13.71 24.10 -15.78
C SER A 117 -13.15 23.81 -14.39
N ILE A 118 -13.99 23.29 -13.48
CA ILE A 118 -13.59 22.86 -12.14
C ILE A 118 -12.57 21.72 -12.25
N HIS A 119 -12.83 20.74 -13.12
CA HIS A 119 -11.90 19.64 -13.38
C HIS A 119 -10.53 20.13 -13.85
N LYS A 120 -10.49 21.06 -14.82
CA LYS A 120 -9.24 21.63 -15.35
C LYS A 120 -8.49 22.44 -14.28
N SER A 121 -9.20 23.25 -13.50
CA SER A 121 -8.62 24.03 -12.41
C SER A 121 -7.98 23.12 -11.35
N PHE A 122 -8.72 22.11 -10.90
CA PHE A 122 -8.21 21.13 -9.95
C PHE A 122 -6.98 20.39 -10.48
N LEU A 123 -7.01 19.90 -11.73
CA LEU A 123 -5.86 19.20 -12.30
C LEU A 123 -4.62 20.10 -12.41
N LYS A 124 -4.80 21.40 -12.70
CA LYS A 124 -3.70 22.38 -12.69
C LYS A 124 -3.07 22.48 -11.30
N THR A 125 -3.88 22.67 -10.27
CA THR A 125 -3.42 22.76 -8.87
C THR A 125 -2.77 21.46 -8.39
N ALA A 126 -3.41 20.31 -8.63
CA ALA A 126 -2.85 19.01 -8.26
C ALA A 126 -1.52 18.74 -8.98
N SER A 127 -1.41 19.10 -10.26
CA SER A 127 -0.18 18.94 -11.02
C SER A 127 0.94 19.86 -10.53
N SER A 128 0.65 21.11 -10.15
CA SER A 128 1.67 22.02 -9.60
C SER A 128 2.17 21.56 -8.23
N ILE A 129 1.29 20.95 -7.42
CA ILE A 129 1.67 20.36 -6.14
C ILE A 129 2.58 19.13 -6.34
N ILE A 130 2.21 18.25 -7.28
CA ILE A 130 2.89 16.96 -7.45
C ILE A 130 4.21 17.11 -8.23
N ASN A 131 4.23 17.89 -9.30
CA ASN A 131 5.37 18.00 -10.21
C ASN A 131 6.36 19.09 -9.78
N ARG A 132 6.84 18.99 -8.53
CA ARG A 132 7.86 19.87 -7.96
C ARG A 132 9.27 19.28 -8.15
N PRO A 133 10.13 19.87 -9.00
CA PRO A 133 11.49 19.38 -9.20
C PRO A 133 12.41 19.65 -8.00
N ASP A 134 12.08 20.66 -7.20
CA ASP A 134 12.80 21.14 -6.02
C ASP A 134 12.41 20.41 -4.72
N ARG A 135 11.63 19.32 -4.82
CA ARG A 135 11.14 18.61 -3.62
C ARG A 135 12.30 18.01 -2.83
N ASP A 136 12.40 18.43 -1.56
CA ASP A 136 13.38 17.92 -0.62
C ASP A 136 12.92 16.59 0.00
N TRP A 137 13.28 15.49 -0.65
CA TRP A 137 12.97 14.14 -0.16
C TRP A 137 13.64 13.80 1.17
N THR A 138 14.79 14.43 1.47
CA THR A 138 15.50 14.22 2.74
C THR A 138 14.71 14.85 3.88
N ALA A 139 14.27 16.10 3.74
CA ALA A 139 13.44 16.77 4.74
C ALA A 139 12.10 16.04 4.98
N LEU A 140 11.48 15.50 3.93
CA LEU A 140 10.25 14.70 4.08
C LEU A 140 10.49 13.38 4.82
N PHE A 141 11.62 12.70 4.55
CA PHE A 141 12.01 11.49 5.26
C PHE A 141 12.35 11.77 6.74
N GLU A 142 13.05 12.87 7.02
CA GLU A 142 13.35 13.33 8.38
C GLU A 142 12.07 13.67 9.14
N THR A 143 11.13 14.35 8.48
CA THR A 143 9.80 14.61 9.04
C THR A 143 9.10 13.30 9.41
N ALA A 144 9.07 12.33 8.49
CA ALA A 144 8.45 11.03 8.73
C ALA A 144 9.11 10.28 9.91
N THR A 145 10.44 10.18 9.90
CA THR A 145 11.18 9.46 10.95
C THR A 145 11.09 10.15 12.30
N SER A 146 11.08 11.49 12.35
CA SER A 146 10.88 12.27 13.57
C SER A 146 9.48 12.04 14.15
N THR A 147 8.43 12.11 13.31
CA THR A 147 7.07 11.78 13.73
C THR A 147 6.97 10.36 14.28
N LEU A 148 7.53 9.36 13.59
CA LEU A 148 7.51 7.96 14.04
C LEU A 148 8.23 7.76 15.38
N LYS A 149 9.39 8.40 15.59
CA LYS A 149 10.14 8.33 16.86
C LYS A 149 9.35 8.96 18.00
N THR A 150 8.72 10.11 17.74
CA THR A 150 7.83 10.75 18.70
C THR A 150 6.68 9.83 19.08
N GLU A 151 5.99 9.21 18.12
CA GLU A 151 4.91 8.26 18.39
C GLU A 151 5.38 7.03 19.18
N LEU A 152 6.58 6.51 18.89
CA LEU A 152 7.16 5.39 19.63
C LEU A 152 7.41 5.75 21.10
N ASN A 153 7.84 6.98 21.37
CA ASN A 153 8.07 7.47 22.74
C ASN A 153 6.77 7.76 23.51
N HIS A 154 5.63 7.91 22.85
CA HIS A 154 4.34 8.15 23.50
C HIS A 154 3.70 6.89 24.10
N VAL A 155 4.16 5.70 23.72
CA VAL A 155 3.64 4.42 24.21
C VAL A 155 4.70 3.53 24.90
N PRO A 156 5.50 4.05 25.86
CA PRO A 156 6.56 3.24 26.47
C PRO A 156 5.98 1.98 27.12
N GLY A 157 6.49 0.81 26.74
CA GLY A 157 6.05 -0.48 27.29
C GLY A 157 4.68 -0.95 26.79
N GLN A 158 4.03 -0.22 25.87
CA GLN A 158 2.79 -0.63 25.22
C GLN A 158 3.02 -0.95 23.73
N SER A 159 2.05 -1.62 23.12
CA SER A 159 2.07 -1.91 21.69
C SER A 159 1.58 -0.71 20.88
N LEU A 160 2.38 -0.26 19.91
CA LEU A 160 2.09 0.86 19.03
C LEU A 160 0.97 0.50 18.03
N PRO A 161 -0.13 1.28 17.94
CA PRO A 161 -1.18 1.07 16.95
C PRO A 161 -0.70 1.49 15.55
N LEU A 162 -0.33 0.53 14.71
CA LEU A 162 0.33 0.80 13.43
C LEU A 162 -0.54 1.60 12.45
N ALA A 163 -1.86 1.40 12.44
CA ALA A 163 -2.77 2.15 11.58
C ALA A 163 -2.80 3.64 11.95
N GLU A 164 -3.01 3.96 13.22
CA GLU A 164 -3.02 5.34 13.73
C GLU A 164 -1.69 6.04 13.47
N VAL A 165 -0.57 5.40 13.83
CA VAL A 165 0.76 5.99 13.65
C VAL A 165 1.09 6.20 12.18
N THR A 166 0.71 5.26 11.30
CA THR A 166 0.91 5.44 9.85
C THR A 166 0.06 6.58 9.32
N ARG A 167 -1.19 6.71 9.78
CA ARG A 167 -2.08 7.83 9.43
C ARG A 167 -1.48 9.18 9.85
N ILE A 168 -1.07 9.31 11.12
CA ILE A 168 -0.43 10.53 11.65
C ILE A 168 0.81 10.86 10.82
N THR A 169 1.71 9.89 10.62
CA THR A 169 2.96 10.09 9.88
C THR A 169 2.71 10.54 8.43
N CYS A 170 1.81 9.84 7.72
CA CYS A 170 1.49 10.19 6.34
C CYS A 170 0.81 11.56 6.24
N LEU A 171 -0.11 11.88 7.15
CA LEU A 171 -0.78 13.18 7.15
C LEU A 171 0.22 14.31 7.42
N THR A 172 1.09 14.16 8.43
CA THR A 172 2.12 15.16 8.74
C THR A 172 3.01 15.45 7.53
N VAL A 173 3.51 14.40 6.85
CA VAL A 173 4.35 14.56 5.65
C VAL A 173 3.58 15.21 4.51
N VAL A 174 2.33 14.82 4.28
CA VAL A 174 1.45 15.46 3.27
C VAL A 174 1.20 16.93 3.60
N LEU A 175 0.99 17.28 4.87
CA LEU A 175 0.76 18.66 5.27
C LEU A 175 2.02 19.51 5.06
N VAL A 176 3.18 19.00 5.50
CA VAL A 176 4.47 19.67 5.34
C VAL A 176 4.84 19.82 3.87
N ASP A 177 4.60 18.82 3.02
CA ASP A 177 4.96 18.90 1.59
C ASP A 177 4.15 19.99 0.85
N ASN A 178 2.88 20.17 1.20
CA ASN A 178 1.94 20.95 0.39
C ASN A 178 1.65 22.36 0.92
N PHE A 179 1.73 22.55 2.24
CA PHE A 179 1.26 23.78 2.88
C PHE A 179 2.37 24.49 3.63
N ASN A 180 2.21 25.81 3.78
CA ASN A 180 2.92 26.54 4.82
C ASN A 180 2.12 26.36 6.12
N ILE A 181 2.78 25.79 7.13
CA ILE A 181 2.18 25.50 8.42
C ILE A 181 2.68 26.59 9.40
N PRO A 182 1.80 27.47 9.92
CA PRO A 182 2.23 28.61 10.73
C PRO A 182 2.72 28.23 12.14
N SER A 183 2.26 27.09 12.67
CA SER A 183 2.62 26.61 14.00
C SER A 183 2.64 25.07 14.05
N PRO A 184 3.43 24.46 14.96
CA PRO A 184 3.43 23.01 15.11
C PRO A 184 2.03 22.44 15.34
N ILE A 185 1.67 21.43 14.55
CA ILE A 185 0.35 20.79 14.65
C ILE A 185 0.35 19.85 15.86
N SER A 186 -0.62 20.01 16.76
CA SER A 186 -0.74 19.13 17.92
C SER A 186 -1.08 17.70 17.48
N ARG A 187 -0.53 16.71 18.22
CA ARG A 187 -0.85 15.29 17.99
C ARG A 187 -2.36 15.04 18.07
N GLN A 188 -3.04 15.66 19.03
CA GLN A 188 -4.49 15.52 19.19
C GLN A 188 -5.25 15.96 17.94
N SER A 189 -4.87 17.10 17.33
CA SER A 189 -5.49 17.53 16.07
C SER A 189 -5.22 16.55 14.93
N LEU A 190 -4.00 16.00 14.82
CA LEU A 190 -3.69 15.00 13.80
C LEU A 190 -4.53 13.72 13.98
N VAL A 191 -4.65 13.21 15.21
CA VAL A 191 -5.51 12.06 15.52
C VAL A 191 -6.94 12.34 15.09
N ILE A 192 -7.54 13.44 15.54
CA ILE A 192 -8.93 13.79 15.23
C ILE A 192 -9.14 13.93 13.72
N ILE A 193 -8.25 14.63 13.01
CA ILE A 193 -8.36 14.79 11.55
C ILE A 193 -8.30 13.42 10.86
N THR A 194 -7.33 12.58 11.22
CA THR A 194 -7.17 11.27 10.56
C THR A 194 -8.32 10.31 10.85
N GLU A 195 -8.85 10.30 12.08
CA GLU A 195 -10.00 9.51 12.49
C GLU A 195 -11.28 9.98 11.81
N GLU A 196 -11.54 11.29 11.80
CA GLU A 196 -12.75 11.83 11.18
C GLU A 196 -12.76 11.69 9.67
N ILE A 197 -11.59 11.73 9.01
CA ILE A 197 -11.49 11.36 7.60
C ILE A 197 -11.87 9.89 7.40
N ASN A 198 -11.34 8.98 8.23
CA ASN A 198 -11.66 7.55 8.14
C ASN A 198 -13.17 7.29 8.38
N ASN A 199 -13.74 7.91 9.41
CA ASN A 199 -15.14 7.77 9.79
C ASN A 199 -16.08 8.27 8.70
N GLN A 200 -15.82 9.46 8.14
CA GLN A 200 -16.63 9.98 7.03
C GLN A 200 -16.51 9.12 5.78
N TRP A 201 -15.34 8.55 5.50
CA TRP A 201 -15.18 7.62 4.40
C TRP A 201 -16.03 6.36 4.57
N LEU A 202 -16.02 5.76 5.77
CA LEU A 202 -16.84 4.58 6.08
C LEU A 202 -18.34 4.91 5.97
N LYS A 203 -18.77 6.06 6.51
CA LYS A 203 -20.15 6.54 6.36
C LYS A 203 -20.52 6.67 4.88
N ALA A 204 -19.71 7.34 4.06
CA ALA A 204 -19.95 7.52 2.63
C ALA A 204 -20.12 6.20 1.85
N LYS A 205 -19.42 5.14 2.25
CA LYS A 205 -19.50 3.82 1.61
C LYS A 205 -20.70 3.00 2.08
N SER A 206 -21.18 3.23 3.29
CA SER A 206 -22.34 2.54 3.87
C SER A 206 -23.67 3.29 3.67
N SER A 207 -23.61 4.55 3.21
CA SER A 207 -24.79 5.38 3.01
C SER A 207 -25.74 4.86 1.93
N THR A 208 -27.03 4.90 2.26
CA THR A 208 -28.14 4.69 1.33
C THR A 208 -28.71 6.04 0.88
N PRO A 209 -29.55 6.10 -0.17
CA PRO A 209 -30.20 7.34 -0.59
C PRO A 209 -30.97 8.06 0.51
N HIS A 210 -31.42 7.34 1.56
CA HIS A 210 -32.17 7.88 2.69
C HIS A 210 -31.30 8.20 3.92
N SER A 211 -29.99 7.92 3.87
CA SER A 211 -29.02 8.12 4.96
C SER A 211 -27.73 8.74 4.45
N ARG A 212 -27.87 9.89 3.76
CA ARG A 212 -26.73 10.64 3.25
C ARG A 212 -25.85 11.14 4.41
N PRO A 213 -24.53 11.02 4.30
CA PRO A 213 -23.62 11.45 5.36
C PRO A 213 -23.56 12.97 5.39
N ALA A 214 -23.55 13.57 6.58
CA ALA A 214 -23.26 15.01 6.73
C ALA A 214 -21.75 15.24 6.88
N ALA A 215 -21.28 16.40 6.43
CA ALA A 215 -19.90 16.84 6.66
C ALA A 215 -19.62 17.01 8.15
N SER A 216 -18.46 16.54 8.60
CA SER A 216 -18.07 16.61 10.02
C SER A 216 -17.67 18.04 10.41
N SER A 217 -18.47 18.67 11.27
CA SER A 217 -18.15 19.98 11.87
C SER A 217 -16.87 19.92 12.70
N LEU A 218 -16.61 18.78 13.37
CA LEU A 218 -15.38 18.54 14.12
C LEU A 218 -14.15 18.55 13.19
N LEU A 219 -14.20 17.80 12.08
CA LEU A 219 -13.12 17.81 11.09
C LEU A 219 -12.87 19.22 10.56
N ASN A 220 -13.93 19.91 10.14
CA ASN A 220 -13.81 21.24 9.56
C ASN A 220 -13.25 22.25 10.57
N GLY A 221 -13.69 22.20 11.83
CA GLY A 221 -13.16 23.04 12.90
C GLY A 221 -11.66 22.85 13.13
N HIS A 222 -11.19 21.60 13.17
CA HIS A 222 -9.75 21.33 13.30
C HIS A 222 -8.97 21.78 12.07
N LEU A 223 -9.46 21.57 10.86
CA LEU A 223 -8.78 22.03 9.64
C LEU A 223 -8.71 23.56 9.54
N SER A 224 -9.80 24.27 9.85
CA SER A 224 -9.82 25.74 9.92
C SER A 224 -8.80 26.27 10.93
N SER A 225 -8.63 25.59 12.07
CA SER A 225 -7.70 26.02 13.12
C SER A 225 -6.23 25.97 12.70
N LEU A 226 -5.89 25.19 11.67
CA LEU A 226 -4.52 25.08 11.15
C LEU A 226 -4.08 26.28 10.29
N ASN A 227 -5.02 27.12 9.82
CA ASN A 227 -4.74 28.30 8.97
C ASN A 227 -3.78 28.01 7.80
N LEU A 228 -4.01 26.89 7.09
CA LEU A 228 -3.11 26.42 6.04
C LEU A 228 -3.18 27.31 4.79
N THR A 229 -2.01 27.62 4.25
CA THR A 229 -1.86 28.24 2.92
C THR A 229 -1.08 27.30 2.01
N LEU A 230 -1.33 27.31 0.70
CA LEU A 230 -0.45 26.60 -0.23
C LEU A 230 0.93 27.24 -0.24
N ARG A 231 1.98 26.45 -0.46
CA ARG A 231 3.35 27.00 -0.61
C ARG A 231 3.48 28.10 -1.66
N SER A 232 2.61 28.10 -2.68
CA SER A 232 2.56 29.09 -3.75
C SER A 232 1.58 30.25 -3.51
N SER A 233 0.94 30.34 -2.34
CA SER A 233 -0.13 31.30 -2.06
C SER A 233 -0.05 31.81 -0.62
N THR A 234 -0.55 33.03 -0.39
CA THR A 234 -0.74 33.58 0.95
C THR A 234 -2.18 33.48 1.44
N HIS A 235 -3.10 33.00 0.60
CA HIS A 235 -4.50 32.83 0.94
C HIS A 235 -4.71 31.61 1.84
N VAL A 236 -5.32 31.82 3.01
CA VAL A 236 -5.74 30.75 3.92
C VAL A 236 -6.89 29.99 3.27
N LEU A 237 -6.70 28.68 3.15
CA LEU A 237 -7.67 27.81 2.50
C LEU A 237 -8.81 27.44 3.46
N PRO A 238 -10.07 27.39 2.97
CA PRO A 238 -11.16 26.80 3.74
C PRO A 238 -11.03 25.27 3.81
N PRO A 239 -11.68 24.60 4.78
CA PRO A 239 -11.57 23.15 4.99
C PRO A 239 -11.83 22.29 3.75
N GLU A 240 -12.82 22.63 2.92
CA GLU A 240 -13.17 21.90 1.71
C GLU A 240 -12.07 21.93 0.63
N GLU A 241 -11.32 23.03 0.55
CA GLU A 241 -10.17 23.15 -0.35
C GLU A 241 -8.98 22.35 0.20
N ILE A 242 -8.73 22.41 1.51
CA ILE A 242 -7.74 21.58 2.18
C ILE A 242 -8.07 20.10 1.93
N LEU A 243 -9.31 19.68 2.16
CA LEU A 243 -9.80 18.31 1.95
C LEU A 243 -9.67 17.87 0.50
N SER A 244 -9.98 18.76 -0.46
CA SER A 244 -9.82 18.49 -1.88
C SER A 244 -8.37 18.17 -2.26
N ILE A 245 -7.41 18.72 -1.52
CA ILE A 245 -5.98 18.46 -1.71
C ILE A 245 -5.54 17.23 -0.94
N ILE A 246 -5.87 17.08 0.35
CA ILE A 246 -5.33 16.00 1.17
C ILE A 246 -5.98 14.65 0.88
N ILE A 247 -7.29 14.57 0.62
CA ILE A 247 -7.98 13.28 0.46
C ILE A 247 -7.38 12.42 -0.67
N PRO A 248 -7.18 12.95 -1.89
CA PRO A 248 -6.64 12.15 -3.00
C PRO A 248 -5.23 11.59 -2.76
N GLN A 249 -4.43 12.25 -1.91
CA GLN A 249 -3.05 11.85 -1.64
C GLN A 249 -2.93 11.07 -0.32
N TYR A 250 -3.41 11.60 0.80
CA TYR A 250 -3.21 11.03 2.14
C TYR A 250 -4.00 9.73 2.33
N GLU A 251 -5.29 9.72 2.01
CA GLU A 251 -6.20 8.61 2.37
C GLU A 251 -5.75 7.29 1.73
N THR A 252 -5.33 7.40 0.48
CA THR A 252 -4.80 6.27 -0.26
C THR A 252 -3.40 5.89 0.21
N LEU A 253 -2.54 6.88 0.45
CA LEU A 253 -1.12 6.69 0.75
C LEU A 253 -0.90 5.90 2.04
N TRP A 254 -1.58 6.24 3.13
CA TRP A 254 -1.32 5.59 4.43
C TRP A 254 -1.59 4.08 4.40
N ARG A 255 -2.59 3.64 3.63
CA ARG A 255 -2.92 2.21 3.49
C ARG A 255 -1.83 1.46 2.74
N VAL A 256 -1.38 2.02 1.62
CA VAL A 256 -0.30 1.44 0.81
C VAL A 256 0.98 1.37 1.64
N VAL A 257 1.32 2.46 2.35
CA VAL A 257 2.51 2.53 3.20
C VAL A 257 2.48 1.48 4.30
N LEU A 258 1.38 1.39 5.08
CA LEU A 258 1.28 0.42 6.16
C LEU A 258 1.41 -1.01 5.64
N VAL A 259 0.65 -1.36 4.60
CA VAL A 259 0.66 -2.74 4.11
C VAL A 259 2.00 -3.08 3.44
N THR A 260 2.60 -2.16 2.70
CA THR A 260 3.93 -2.38 2.11
C THR A 260 4.99 -2.57 3.19
N TYR A 261 4.94 -1.80 4.27
CA TYR A 261 5.80 -2.00 5.43
C TYR A 261 5.62 -3.39 6.05
N LEU A 262 4.38 -3.80 6.35
CA LEU A 262 4.08 -5.12 6.90
C LEU A 262 4.57 -6.26 5.99
N LEU A 263 4.32 -6.14 4.69
CA LEU A 263 4.75 -7.12 3.70
C LEU A 263 6.28 -7.21 3.62
N ALA A 264 6.95 -6.08 3.42
CA ALA A 264 8.39 -6.04 3.17
C ALA A 264 9.23 -6.37 4.42
N PHE A 265 8.84 -5.90 5.60
CA PHE A 265 9.69 -5.99 6.80
C PHE A 265 9.35 -7.17 7.72
N HIS A 266 8.15 -7.74 7.62
CA HIS A 266 7.66 -8.74 8.59
C HIS A 266 7.11 -10.02 7.95
N LEU A 267 6.30 -9.92 6.89
CA LEU A 267 5.64 -11.10 6.33
C LEU A 267 6.45 -11.80 5.22
N TYR A 268 7.14 -11.02 4.40
CA TYR A 268 8.01 -11.46 3.31
C TYR A 268 9.37 -10.75 3.38
N PRO A 269 10.09 -10.84 4.52
CA PRO A 269 11.40 -10.21 4.64
C PRO A 269 12.37 -10.81 3.62
N SER A 270 12.88 -9.96 2.74
CA SER A 270 13.87 -10.34 1.74
C SER A 270 15.28 -9.94 2.20
N PRO A 271 16.31 -10.81 2.03
CA PRO A 271 17.70 -10.44 2.25
C PRO A 271 18.17 -9.23 1.42
N THR A 272 17.51 -8.96 0.28
CA THR A 272 17.86 -7.83 -0.59
C THR A 272 17.28 -6.50 -0.10
N LEU A 273 16.33 -6.51 0.83
CA LEU A 273 15.63 -5.29 1.26
C LEU A 273 16.57 -4.21 1.82
N PRO A 274 17.52 -4.53 2.73
CA PRO A 274 18.44 -3.51 3.25
C PRO A 274 19.25 -2.82 2.15
N ALA A 275 19.77 -3.59 1.18
CA ALA A 275 20.49 -3.04 0.04
C ALA A 275 19.59 -2.15 -0.83
N ARG A 276 18.35 -2.60 -1.11
CA ARG A 276 17.37 -1.90 -1.95
C ARG A 276 17.00 -0.51 -1.42
N ILE A 277 16.95 -0.33 -0.10
CA ILE A 277 16.59 0.95 0.52
C ILE A 277 17.79 1.71 1.10
N SER A 278 19.01 1.21 0.91
CA SER A 278 20.23 1.76 1.52
C SER A 278 20.47 3.23 1.15
N SER A 279 20.15 3.61 -0.10
CA SER A 279 20.31 4.98 -0.61
C SER A 279 19.11 5.89 -0.35
N VAL A 280 18.03 5.40 0.28
CA VAL A 280 16.85 6.21 0.62
C VAL A 280 17.15 7.02 1.90
N PRO A 281 16.85 8.33 1.94
CA PRO A 281 16.11 9.12 0.94
C PRO A 281 16.96 9.74 -0.17
N GLY A 282 18.29 9.78 -0.05
CA GLY A 282 19.17 10.56 -0.93
C GLY A 282 19.08 10.23 -2.43
N CYS A 283 18.67 9.01 -2.81
CA CYS A 283 18.46 8.68 -4.21
C CYS A 283 17.14 9.22 -4.79
N LEU A 284 16.14 9.58 -3.98
CA LEU A 284 14.82 9.96 -4.48
C LEU A 284 14.88 11.30 -5.22
N GLY A 285 14.24 11.35 -6.40
CA GLY A 285 14.26 12.49 -7.33
C GLY A 285 15.46 12.52 -8.29
N SER A 286 16.46 11.64 -8.11
CA SER A 286 17.69 11.67 -8.92
C SER A 286 17.58 10.98 -10.29
N ASN A 287 16.56 10.13 -10.51
CA ASN A 287 16.44 9.21 -11.65
C ASN A 287 17.62 8.23 -11.82
N SER A 288 18.43 8.05 -10.78
CA SER A 288 19.55 7.10 -10.75
C SER A 288 19.07 5.64 -10.73
N ASP A 289 19.97 4.69 -11.00
CA ASP A 289 19.65 3.27 -10.87
C ASP A 289 19.35 2.87 -9.42
N ALA A 290 19.96 3.53 -8.44
CA ALA A 290 19.62 3.38 -7.03
C ALA A 290 18.16 3.79 -6.75
N GLU A 291 17.67 4.87 -7.37
CA GLU A 291 16.26 5.23 -7.29
C GLU A 291 15.38 4.15 -7.92
N LYS A 292 15.68 3.74 -9.15
CA LYS A 292 14.88 2.71 -9.85
C LYS A 292 14.79 1.42 -9.03
N GLU A 293 15.87 1.02 -8.38
CA GLU A 293 15.92 -0.13 -7.48
C GLU A 293 15.04 0.07 -6.24
N ALA A 294 15.16 1.22 -5.57
CA ALA A 294 14.35 1.56 -4.40
C ALA A 294 12.85 1.60 -4.73
N LEU A 295 12.46 2.19 -5.87
CA LEU A 295 11.06 2.33 -6.28
C LEU A 295 10.35 0.99 -6.54
N LYS A 296 11.08 -0.10 -6.78
CA LYS A 296 10.49 -1.45 -6.90
C LYS A 296 9.73 -1.85 -5.63
N LEU A 297 10.15 -1.34 -4.46
CA LEU A 297 9.44 -1.52 -3.20
C LEU A 297 8.01 -0.97 -3.28
N ALA A 298 7.86 0.29 -3.69
CA ALA A 298 6.57 0.93 -3.84
C ALA A 298 5.75 0.29 -4.97
N LYS A 299 6.39 -0.09 -6.09
CA LYS A 299 5.69 -0.71 -7.21
C LYS A 299 5.02 -2.03 -6.83
N GLU A 300 5.74 -2.90 -6.12
CA GLU A 300 5.16 -4.16 -5.62
C GLU A 300 4.12 -3.91 -4.53
N GLY A 301 4.35 -2.91 -3.67
CA GLY A 301 3.36 -2.44 -2.71
C GLY A 301 2.06 -2.01 -3.37
N LEU A 302 2.12 -1.18 -4.41
CA LEU A 302 0.96 -0.68 -5.16
C LEU A 302 0.28 -1.77 -6.00
N ARG A 303 1.04 -2.74 -6.53
CA ARG A 303 0.47 -3.92 -7.20
C ARG A 303 -0.31 -4.77 -6.20
N LEU A 304 0.28 -5.09 -5.07
CA LEU A 304 -0.37 -5.90 -4.07
C LEU A 304 -1.40 -5.12 -3.28
N THR A 305 -1.38 -3.79 -3.24
CA THR A 305 -2.35 -2.99 -2.51
C THR A 305 -2.75 -1.75 -3.30
N PRO A 306 -3.52 -1.92 -4.39
CA PRO A 306 -3.92 -0.77 -5.18
C PRO A 306 -4.79 0.16 -4.35
N SER A 307 -4.48 1.45 -4.46
CA SER A 307 -5.19 2.59 -3.85
C SER A 307 -6.71 2.48 -3.97
N ASN A 308 -7.14 2.18 -5.19
CA ASN A 308 -8.50 1.92 -5.60
C ASN A 308 -8.57 0.47 -6.08
N LYS A 309 -9.07 -0.42 -5.22
CA LYS A 309 -9.33 -1.82 -5.58
C LYS A 309 -10.28 -1.96 -6.77
N ARG A 310 -11.27 -1.06 -6.83
CA ARG A 310 -12.28 -1.02 -7.89
C ARG A 310 -12.48 0.39 -8.39
N ILE A 311 -12.58 0.53 -9.70
CA ILE A 311 -12.92 1.79 -10.37
C ILE A 311 -14.37 1.67 -10.85
N TYR A 312 -15.25 2.50 -10.28
CA TYR A 312 -16.68 2.49 -10.60
C TYR A 312 -17.03 3.53 -11.65
N ARG A 313 -18.00 3.21 -12.50
CA ARG A 313 -18.58 4.08 -13.54
C ARG A 313 -20.09 3.86 -13.60
N HIS A 314 -20.84 4.91 -13.91
CA HIS A 314 -22.23 4.76 -14.31
C HIS A 314 -22.34 4.40 -15.81
N SER A 315 -23.25 3.52 -16.16
CA SER A 315 -23.52 3.13 -17.53
C SER A 315 -24.51 4.12 -18.13
N PRO A 316 -24.17 4.81 -19.23
CA PRO A 316 -25.08 5.77 -19.85
C PRO A 316 -26.27 5.07 -20.55
N THR A 317 -26.20 3.75 -20.77
CA THR A 317 -27.18 2.97 -21.54
C THR A 317 -28.30 2.34 -20.70
N VAL A 318 -28.19 2.37 -19.37
CA VAL A 318 -29.15 1.72 -18.47
C VAL A 318 -29.93 2.79 -17.73
N SER A 319 -31.23 2.91 -18.03
CA SER A 319 -32.14 3.88 -17.40
C SER A 319 -32.43 3.61 -15.93
N ASP A 320 -32.20 2.38 -15.45
CA ASP A 320 -32.29 2.03 -14.03
C ASP A 320 -30.97 2.33 -13.30
N HIS A 321 -30.94 3.44 -12.56
CA HIS A 321 -29.78 3.87 -11.77
C HIS A 321 -29.23 2.79 -10.81
N ARG A 322 -30.05 1.80 -10.40
CA ARG A 322 -29.59 0.69 -9.53
C ARG A 322 -28.84 -0.41 -10.28
N LYS A 323 -29.01 -0.53 -11.60
CA LYS A 323 -28.35 -1.52 -12.47
C LYS A 323 -27.24 -0.94 -13.34
N ALA A 324 -27.07 0.38 -13.33
CA ALA A 324 -26.14 1.08 -14.19
C ALA A 324 -24.69 1.12 -13.67
N LYS A 325 -24.35 0.57 -12.49
CA LYS A 325 -22.99 0.72 -11.93
C LYS A 325 -22.03 -0.37 -12.43
N LEU A 326 -21.18 -0.02 -13.37
CA LEU A 326 -20.06 -0.86 -13.83
C LEU A 326 -18.84 -0.66 -12.93
N ASN A 327 -17.97 -1.69 -12.86
CA ASN A 327 -16.70 -1.55 -12.17
C ASN A 327 -15.58 -2.36 -12.83
N ALA A 328 -14.37 -1.79 -12.81
CA ALA A 328 -13.14 -2.52 -13.09
C ALA A 328 -12.48 -2.96 -11.79
N ASP A 329 -12.08 -4.22 -11.69
CA ASP A 329 -11.40 -4.80 -10.52
C ASP A 329 -9.87 -4.73 -10.69
N LEU A 330 -9.28 -3.63 -10.22
CA LEU A 330 -7.83 -3.40 -10.25
C LEU A 330 -7.09 -4.33 -9.31
N GLU A 331 -7.70 -4.70 -8.17
CA GLU A 331 -7.10 -5.63 -7.23
C GLU A 331 -6.93 -7.01 -7.86
N LEU A 332 -7.94 -7.50 -8.58
CA LEU A 332 -7.83 -8.74 -9.33
C LEU A 332 -6.86 -8.62 -10.50
N LEU A 333 -6.91 -7.54 -11.28
CA LEU A 333 -5.95 -7.30 -12.37
C LEU A 333 -4.49 -7.40 -11.92
N HIS A 334 -4.19 -6.88 -10.73
CA HIS A 334 -2.83 -6.85 -10.19
C HIS A 334 -2.42 -8.14 -9.50
N ARG A 335 -3.35 -9.08 -9.26
CA ARG A 335 -3.12 -10.31 -8.47
C ARG A 335 -3.57 -11.59 -9.16
N HIS A 336 -4.08 -11.52 -10.40
CA HIS A 336 -4.55 -12.69 -11.13
C HIS A 336 -3.38 -13.65 -11.47
N PRO A 337 -3.40 -14.92 -11.05
CA PRO A 337 -2.29 -15.85 -11.29
C PRO A 337 -1.98 -16.11 -12.76
N SER A 338 -2.98 -16.07 -13.66
CA SER A 338 -2.72 -16.17 -15.11
C SER A 338 -1.93 -15.00 -15.69
N ILE A 339 -1.88 -13.85 -15.01
CA ILE A 339 -1.09 -12.67 -15.40
C ILE A 339 0.24 -12.66 -14.62
N TRP A 340 0.17 -12.84 -13.31
CA TRP A 340 1.29 -12.60 -12.38
C TRP A 340 2.02 -13.87 -11.94
N GLY A 341 1.58 -15.03 -12.42
CA GLY A 341 2.14 -16.34 -12.10
C GLY A 341 1.68 -16.90 -10.74
N PRO A 342 2.20 -18.08 -10.35
CA PRO A 342 1.83 -18.74 -9.09
C PRO A 342 2.13 -17.90 -7.83
N SER A 343 3.13 -17.01 -7.90
CA SER A 343 3.52 -16.11 -6.81
C SER A 343 2.77 -14.78 -6.83
N ALA A 344 1.62 -14.68 -7.51
CA ALA A 344 0.88 -13.42 -7.68
C ALA A 344 0.51 -12.72 -6.36
N LEU A 345 0.34 -13.48 -5.28
CA LEU A 345 -0.03 -12.94 -3.95
C LEU A 345 1.18 -12.70 -3.04
N GLU A 346 2.38 -13.05 -3.48
CA GLU A 346 3.61 -12.88 -2.71
C GLU A 346 4.23 -11.51 -3.01
N PHE A 347 4.74 -10.87 -1.96
CA PHE A 347 5.46 -9.61 -2.07
C PHE A 347 6.88 -9.88 -2.58
N ASN A 348 7.10 -9.59 -3.87
CA ASN A 348 8.39 -9.73 -4.52
C ASN A 348 8.73 -8.48 -5.35
N PRO A 349 9.44 -7.50 -4.77
CA PRO A 349 9.87 -6.30 -5.49
C PRO A 349 10.74 -6.58 -6.73
N SER A 350 11.52 -7.66 -6.75
CA SER A 350 12.32 -8.07 -7.92
C SER A 350 11.49 -8.55 -9.11
N ARG A 351 10.17 -8.69 -8.95
CA ARG A 351 9.26 -8.92 -10.08
C ARG A 351 9.36 -7.81 -11.14
N PHE A 352 9.67 -6.59 -10.72
CA PHE A 352 9.84 -5.44 -11.61
C PHE A 352 11.21 -5.38 -12.31
N ASP A 353 12.04 -6.41 -12.15
CA ASP A 353 13.30 -6.55 -12.90
C ASP A 353 13.02 -6.94 -14.36
N SER A 354 11.97 -7.74 -14.58
CA SER A 354 11.53 -8.15 -15.91
C SER A 354 10.04 -8.51 -15.89
N LEU A 355 9.20 -7.58 -16.34
CA LEU A 355 7.77 -7.83 -16.52
C LEU A 355 7.49 -8.39 -17.91
N THR A 356 6.55 -9.33 -17.99
CA THR A 356 5.99 -9.74 -19.29
C THR A 356 5.16 -8.59 -19.90
N PRO A 357 4.86 -8.62 -21.22
CA PRO A 357 3.96 -7.65 -21.83
C PRO A 357 2.60 -7.61 -21.13
N LEU A 358 2.01 -8.78 -20.83
CA LEU A 358 0.72 -8.89 -20.16
C LEU A 358 0.74 -8.27 -18.74
N GLN A 359 1.81 -8.51 -17.97
CA GLN A 359 1.99 -7.89 -16.65
C GLN A 359 2.15 -6.37 -16.74
N THR A 360 2.89 -5.90 -17.74
CA THR A 360 3.07 -4.47 -18.00
C THR A 360 1.72 -3.81 -18.30
N GLU A 361 0.86 -4.45 -19.09
CA GLU A 361 -0.47 -3.94 -19.39
C GLU A 361 -1.44 -3.98 -18.20
N ALA A 362 -1.32 -4.99 -17.34
CA ALA A 362 -2.17 -5.15 -16.17
C ALA A 362 -1.77 -4.23 -15.01
N TYR A 363 -0.51 -3.76 -14.96
CA TYR A 363 0.00 -2.89 -13.90
C TYR A 363 -0.52 -1.44 -14.04
N LEU A 364 -1.68 -1.19 -13.42
CA LEU A 364 -2.44 0.07 -13.50
C LEU A 364 -2.64 0.77 -12.14
N PRO A 365 -1.60 0.97 -11.30
CA PRO A 365 -1.76 1.54 -9.94
C PRO A 365 -2.30 2.98 -9.94
N TYR A 366 -2.17 3.67 -11.07
CA TYR A 366 -2.54 5.07 -11.26
C TYR A 366 -3.66 5.27 -12.29
N SER A 367 -4.38 4.20 -12.67
CA SER A 367 -5.45 4.24 -13.70
C SER A 367 -4.93 4.59 -15.11
N LEU A 368 -5.84 4.77 -16.06
CA LEU A 368 -5.58 5.16 -17.46
C LEU A 368 -6.13 6.56 -17.77
N ARG A 369 -5.70 7.12 -18.90
CA ARG A 369 -6.32 8.33 -19.49
C ARG A 369 -7.80 8.06 -19.80
N PRO A 370 -8.67 9.09 -19.80
CA PRO A 370 -8.36 10.51 -19.60
C PRO A 370 -8.19 10.92 -18.13
N HIS A 371 -8.62 10.09 -17.18
CA HIS A 371 -8.64 10.40 -15.74
C HIS A 371 -7.50 9.73 -14.95
N ARG A 372 -6.30 9.66 -15.54
CA ARG A 372 -5.11 9.07 -14.90
C ARG A 372 -4.69 9.90 -13.69
N CYS A 373 -4.23 9.24 -12.63
CA CYS A 373 -3.75 9.92 -11.43
C CYS A 373 -2.56 10.86 -11.78
N PRO A 374 -2.58 12.13 -11.32
CA PRO A 374 -1.46 13.05 -11.53
C PRO A 374 -0.13 12.54 -10.94
N ALA A 375 -0.17 11.68 -9.91
CA ALA A 375 1.01 11.08 -9.30
C ALA A 375 1.76 10.05 -10.17
N PHE A 376 1.24 9.71 -11.36
CA PHE A 376 1.84 8.73 -12.28
C PHE A 376 3.29 9.06 -12.70
N GLY A 377 3.69 10.33 -12.65
CA GLY A 377 5.06 10.80 -12.98
C GLY A 377 6.16 10.38 -11.99
N GLY A 378 5.92 9.35 -11.17
CA GLY A 378 6.86 8.82 -10.17
C GLY A 378 6.75 9.44 -8.78
N PHE A 379 5.95 10.51 -8.59
CA PHE A 379 5.72 11.07 -7.24
C PHE A 379 5.15 10.04 -6.27
N GLY A 380 4.13 9.28 -6.71
CA GLY A 380 3.48 8.30 -5.84
C GLY A 380 4.45 7.19 -5.41
N ASP A 381 5.24 6.66 -6.34
CA ASP A 381 6.24 5.63 -6.07
C ASP A 381 7.30 6.14 -5.07
N ARG A 382 7.78 7.38 -5.27
CA ARG A 382 8.78 8.02 -4.39
C ARG A 382 8.24 8.26 -2.99
N MET A 383 7.01 8.78 -2.87
CA MET A 383 6.39 9.06 -1.58
C MET A 383 6.14 7.78 -0.78
N VAL A 384 5.62 6.73 -1.42
CA VAL A 384 5.47 5.41 -0.78
C VAL A 384 6.82 4.87 -0.35
N THR A 385 7.84 4.90 -1.22
CA THR A 385 9.19 4.42 -0.90
C THR A 385 9.80 5.17 0.28
N CYS A 386 9.69 6.50 0.30
CA CYS A 386 10.16 7.37 1.37
C CYS A 386 9.55 6.97 2.72
N LEU A 387 8.22 6.90 2.78
CA LEU A 387 7.49 6.62 4.03
C LEU A 387 7.70 5.18 4.51
N VAL A 388 7.71 4.20 3.61
CA VAL A 388 7.95 2.79 3.96
C VAL A 388 9.38 2.61 4.47
N ALA A 389 10.37 3.22 3.83
CA ALA A 389 11.75 3.18 4.29
C ALA A 389 11.91 3.92 5.64
N ALA A 390 11.18 5.00 5.89
CA ALA A 390 11.17 5.69 7.17
C ALA A 390 10.61 4.80 8.29
N MET A 391 9.49 4.11 8.04
CA MET A 391 8.96 3.09 8.96
C MET A 391 9.98 1.97 9.20
N GLY A 392 10.60 1.45 8.15
CA GLY A 392 11.66 0.45 8.26
C GLY A 392 12.88 0.91 9.06
N ARG A 393 13.24 2.19 8.96
CA ARG A 393 14.38 2.77 9.70
C ARG A 393 14.10 2.92 11.19
N VAL A 394 12.86 3.26 11.57
CA VAL A 394 12.48 3.53 12.97
C VAL A 394 11.98 2.28 13.68
N LEU A 395 11.17 1.46 13.01
CA LEU A 395 10.52 0.28 13.57
C LEU A 395 11.25 -1.03 13.21
N GLY A 396 12.18 -0.99 12.26
CA GLY A 396 13.02 -2.15 11.91
C GLY A 396 12.27 -3.35 11.32
N THR A 397 12.93 -4.50 11.38
CA THR A 397 12.39 -5.82 11.00
C THR A 397 11.94 -6.59 12.24
N SER A 398 11.51 -7.84 12.07
CA SER A 398 11.14 -8.75 13.16
C SER A 398 12.19 -8.93 14.27
N GLY A 399 13.46 -8.57 14.01
CA GLY A 399 14.53 -8.57 15.02
C GLY A 399 14.56 -7.34 15.93
N ALA A 400 14.01 -6.20 15.48
CA ALA A 400 13.93 -4.97 16.27
C ALA A 400 12.61 -4.88 17.07
N GLY A 401 11.54 -5.47 16.53
CA GLY A 401 10.26 -5.57 17.20
C GLY A 401 9.32 -6.54 16.49
N ARG A 402 8.29 -6.98 17.21
CA ARG A 402 7.29 -7.92 16.70
C ARG A 402 6.04 -7.16 16.26
N VAL A 403 5.52 -7.52 15.08
CA VAL A 403 4.16 -7.13 14.67
C VAL A 403 3.16 -8.24 14.98
N SER A 404 1.99 -7.85 15.45
CA SER A 404 0.85 -8.75 15.68
C SER A 404 -0.44 -8.09 15.18
N ASN A 405 -1.47 -8.90 14.92
CA ASN A 405 -2.79 -8.41 14.57
C ASN A 405 -3.79 -8.93 15.59
N THR A 406 -4.45 -8.03 16.31
CA THR A 406 -5.44 -8.38 17.35
C THR A 406 -6.68 -9.07 16.79
N ASN A 407 -6.91 -8.97 15.47
CA ASN A 407 -8.04 -9.60 14.79
C ASN A 407 -7.75 -11.03 14.31
N ASP A 408 -6.49 -11.48 14.37
CA ASP A 408 -6.13 -12.83 13.94
C ASP A 408 -6.51 -13.82 15.05
N LYS A 409 -7.31 -14.83 14.71
CA LYS A 409 -7.59 -15.95 15.63
C LYS A 409 -6.35 -16.84 15.69
N GLU A 410 -6.01 -17.33 16.89
CA GLU A 410 -4.91 -18.27 17.08
C GLU A 410 -5.03 -19.45 16.09
N GLY A 411 -3.96 -19.71 15.33
CA GLY A 411 -3.90 -20.80 14.34
C GLY A 411 -4.28 -20.45 12.90
N GLN A 412 -4.67 -19.21 12.57
CA GLN A 412 -4.81 -18.82 11.15
C GLN A 412 -3.43 -18.72 10.47
N LYS A 413 -3.20 -19.58 9.46
CA LYS A 413 -2.05 -19.48 8.55
C LYS A 413 -1.99 -18.08 7.93
N ARG A 414 -0.78 -17.54 7.71
CA ARG A 414 -0.52 -16.23 7.07
C ARG A 414 -1.35 -16.07 5.80
N GLN A 415 -2.54 -15.47 5.93
CA GLN A 415 -3.44 -15.17 4.82
C GLN A 415 -3.04 -13.84 4.17
N VAL A 416 -3.55 -13.60 2.96
CA VAL A 416 -3.50 -12.30 2.28
C VAL A 416 -3.93 -11.22 3.26
N ILE A 417 -3.11 -10.18 3.47
CA ILE A 417 -3.48 -9.06 4.35
C ILE A 417 -4.80 -8.49 3.86
N LYS A 418 -5.80 -8.45 4.73
CA LYS A 418 -7.05 -7.74 4.46
C LYS A 418 -6.77 -6.24 4.46
N THR A 419 -6.85 -5.61 3.30
CA THR A 419 -6.49 -4.20 3.10
C THR A 419 -7.67 -3.22 3.24
N ALA A 420 -8.82 -3.70 3.73
CA ALA A 420 -9.93 -2.82 4.10
C ALA A 420 -9.57 -2.01 5.37
N ARG A 421 -10.08 -0.78 5.48
CA ARG A 421 -9.67 0.21 6.51
C ARG A 421 -9.82 -0.36 7.92
N ASP A 422 -11.00 -0.87 8.23
CA ASP A 422 -11.37 -1.49 9.50
C ASP A 422 -10.51 -2.72 9.83
N LYS A 423 -9.98 -3.41 8.80
CA LYS A 423 -9.14 -4.59 8.98
C LYS A 423 -7.69 -4.25 9.29
N LEU A 424 -7.25 -3.01 9.04
CA LEU A 424 -5.90 -2.56 9.36
C LEU A 424 -5.76 -2.08 10.81
N GLU A 425 -6.87 -1.77 11.49
CA GLU A 425 -6.87 -1.23 12.86
C GLU A 425 -6.33 -2.22 13.91
N GLY A 426 -6.29 -3.51 13.62
CA GLY A 426 -5.81 -4.54 14.56
C GLY A 426 -4.29 -4.67 14.62
N TRP A 427 -3.55 -4.07 13.68
CA TRP A 427 -2.09 -4.22 13.63
C TRP A 427 -1.39 -3.44 14.74
N ARG A 428 -0.49 -4.11 15.44
CA ARG A 428 0.27 -3.61 16.58
C ARG A 428 1.75 -3.89 16.39
N TYR A 429 2.60 -2.98 16.86
CA TYR A 429 4.05 -3.17 16.92
C TYR A 429 4.53 -3.11 18.37
N THR A 430 5.33 -4.09 18.78
CA THR A 430 5.89 -4.18 20.12
C THR A 430 7.40 -4.29 20.01
N LEU A 431 8.13 -3.39 20.68
CA LEU A 431 9.59 -3.44 20.75
C LEU A 431 10.03 -4.76 21.40
N CYS A 432 11.03 -5.41 20.80
CA CYS A 432 11.72 -6.51 21.46
C CYS A 432 12.59 -5.90 22.57
N LYS A 433 12.44 -6.40 23.79
CA LYS A 433 13.29 -6.02 24.93
C LYS A 433 14.69 -6.60 24.78
#